data_AF-A0A432J5B3-F1
#
_entry.id   AF-A0A432J5B3-F1
#
_cell.length_a   1.000
_cell.length_b   1.000
_cell.length_c   1.000
_cell.angle_alpha   90.00
_cell.angle_beta   90.00
_cell.angle_gamma   90.00
#
_symmetry.space_group_name_H-M   'P 1'
#
loop_
_entity.id
_entity.type
_entity.pdbx_description
1 polymer ?
#
loop_
_entity_poly.entity_id
_entity_poly.type
_entity_poly.pdbx_seq_one_letter_code
_entity_poly.pdbx_strand_id
1 'polypeptide(L)'
;FGGFGKYGAGYDVLFLRNQLQRILNLEQTWPVVLIGAGDLGRAVANYHGFAQGGFEITGVFDNDPAKIGQLIGDLLVQDVDLLEQTVCSNHIRIAIIAVPARTAQAVADRLVDAGVTAILSYAPTTLRVPDQVRVQYVDPVAKLQHMAYYLRT
;
A
#
# COMPACT_ATOMS: atom_id res chain seq x y z
N PHE A 1 22.21 26.21 -3.54
CA PHE A 1 23.63 26.30 -3.15
C PHE A 1 24.48 26.32 -4.41
N GLY A 2 25.20 27.42 -4.64
CA GLY A 2 26.12 27.59 -5.77
C GLY A 2 27.53 27.12 -5.42
N GLY A 3 28.28 26.75 -6.47
CA GLY A 3 29.64 26.21 -6.43
C GLY A 3 29.61 24.69 -6.21
N PHE A 4 30.12 23.81 -7.06
CA PHE A 4 31.27 23.94 -7.94
C PHE A 4 31.12 22.96 -9.11
N GLY A 5 31.20 23.47 -10.33
CA GLY A 5 31.64 22.68 -11.47
C GLY A 5 33.15 22.73 -11.55
N LYS A 6 33.79 21.56 -11.49
CA LYS A 6 35.16 21.42 -12.00
C LYS A 6 35.05 20.92 -13.43
N TYR A 7 35.47 21.79 -14.36
CA TYR A 7 35.65 21.46 -15.77
C TYR A 7 36.66 20.31 -15.92
N GLY A 8 36.32 19.27 -16.69
CA GLY A 8 37.33 18.42 -17.34
C GLY A 8 37.36 16.93 -17.02
N ALA A 9 36.59 16.42 -16.06
CA ALA A 9 36.36 14.99 -15.90
C ALA A 9 34.90 14.82 -15.49
N GLY A 10 34.16 13.99 -16.23
CA GLY A 10 32.70 13.88 -16.15
C GLY A 10 32.20 13.89 -14.71
N TYR A 11 31.16 14.69 -14.45
CA TYR A 11 30.40 14.54 -13.21
C TYR A 11 30.12 13.06 -13.04
N ASP A 12 30.45 12.52 -11.88
CA ASP A 12 29.96 11.21 -11.50
C ASP A 12 28.44 11.34 -11.45
N VAL A 13 27.78 10.95 -12.55
CA VAL A 13 26.33 11.09 -12.76
C VAL A 13 25.60 10.44 -11.60
N LEU A 14 26.19 9.42 -10.98
CA LEU A 14 25.68 8.75 -9.79
C LEU A 14 25.80 9.64 -8.54
N PHE A 15 26.89 10.37 -8.36
CA PHE A 15 27.06 11.31 -7.24
C PHE A 15 26.07 12.47 -7.32
N LEU A 16 25.87 13.06 -8.51
CA LEU A 16 24.92 14.17 -8.69
C LEU A 16 23.46 13.69 -8.58
N ARG A 17 23.15 12.50 -9.09
CA ARG A 17 21.83 11.86 -8.91
C ARG A 17 21.54 11.57 -7.44
N ASN A 18 22.50 11.00 -6.71
CA ASN A 18 22.32 10.65 -5.29
C ASN A 18 22.23 11.90 -4.40
N GLN A 19 22.95 12.98 -4.72
CA GLN A 19 22.82 14.25 -3.99
C GLN A 19 21.51 14.97 -4.29
N LEU A 20 21.01 14.91 -5.54
CA LEU A 20 19.67 15.37 -5.87
C LEU A 20 18.59 14.53 -5.16
N GLN A 21 18.75 13.21 -5.08
CA GLN A 21 17.83 12.33 -4.35
C GLN A 21 17.77 12.64 -2.85
N ARG A 22 18.92 12.90 -2.21
CA ARG A 22 18.99 13.31 -0.80
C ARG A 22 18.42 14.71 -0.54
N ILE A 23 18.66 15.68 -1.42
CA ILE A 23 18.17 17.06 -1.26
C ILE A 23 16.67 17.16 -1.57
N LEU A 24 16.14 16.29 -2.44
CA LEU A 24 14.72 16.22 -2.83
C LEU A 24 13.88 15.27 -1.96
N ASN A 25 14.45 14.71 -0.89
CA ASN A 25 13.75 13.79 0.03
C ASN A 25 13.19 12.53 -0.67
N LEU A 26 13.88 12.01 -1.69
CA LEU A 26 13.42 10.94 -2.59
C LEU A 26 13.50 9.50 -2.02
N GLU A 27 13.43 9.31 -0.71
CA GLU A 27 13.19 7.99 -0.12
C GLU A 27 12.16 8.09 1.02
N GLN A 28 11.01 8.69 0.74
CA GLN A 28 9.87 8.56 1.63
C GLN A 28 9.25 7.19 1.42
N THR A 29 9.63 6.22 2.25
CA THR A 29 8.90 4.96 2.37
C THR A 29 7.59 5.22 3.08
N TRP A 30 6.52 4.67 2.53
CA TRP A 30 5.19 4.76 3.09
C TRP A 30 4.88 3.44 3.78
N PRO A 31 4.72 3.41 5.12
CA PRO A 31 4.21 2.22 5.79
C PRO A 31 2.77 1.99 5.37
N VAL A 32 2.44 0.74 5.09
CA VAL A 32 1.14 0.28 4.61
C VAL A 32 0.67 -0.88 5.48
N VAL A 33 -0.58 -0.84 5.91
CA VAL A 33 -1.24 -2.02 6.49
C VAL A 33 -2.05 -2.76 5.44
N LEU A 34 -2.01 -4.09 5.47
CA LEU A 34 -2.82 -4.95 4.63
C LEU A 34 -3.88 -5.66 5.47
N ILE A 35 -5.14 -5.57 5.06
CA ILE A 35 -6.26 -6.21 5.75
C ILE A 35 -6.81 -7.32 4.86
N GLY A 36 -6.80 -8.53 5.40
CA GLY A 36 -7.12 -9.78 4.71
C GLY A 36 -5.85 -10.55 4.36
N ALA A 37 -5.68 -11.71 4.99
CA ALA A 37 -4.59 -12.68 4.76
C ALA A 37 -5.06 -13.89 3.92
N GLY A 38 -6.12 -13.73 3.11
CA GLY A 38 -6.55 -14.72 2.13
C GLY A 38 -5.60 -14.80 0.92
N ASP A 39 -5.95 -15.55 -0.11
CA ASP A 39 -5.08 -15.77 -1.28
C ASP A 39 -4.61 -14.47 -1.94
N LEU A 40 -5.53 -13.53 -2.15
CA LEU A 40 -5.20 -12.22 -2.73
C LEU A 40 -4.30 -11.40 -1.79
N GLY A 41 -4.60 -11.37 -0.50
CA GLY A 41 -3.77 -10.68 0.49
C GLY A 41 -2.35 -11.22 0.53
N ARG A 42 -2.20 -12.55 0.53
CA ARG A 42 -0.89 -13.21 0.46
C ARG A 42 -0.13 -12.86 -0.82
N ALA A 43 -0.82 -12.82 -1.96
CA ALA A 43 -0.21 -12.43 -3.23
C ALA A 43 0.25 -10.95 -3.21
N VAL A 44 -0.55 -10.06 -2.64
CA VAL A 44 -0.22 -8.63 -2.48
C VAL A 44 0.97 -8.44 -1.54
N ALA A 45 0.99 -9.10 -0.38
CA ALA A 45 2.09 -9.03 0.57
C ALA A 45 3.43 -9.52 0.00
N ASN A 46 3.39 -10.54 -0.85
CA ASN A 46 4.59 -11.10 -1.49
C ASN A 46 5.02 -10.33 -2.76
N TYR A 47 4.30 -9.29 -3.17
CA TYR A 47 4.64 -8.54 -4.38
C TYR A 47 5.71 -7.47 -4.12
N HIS A 48 6.96 -7.78 -4.49
CA HIS A 48 8.11 -6.87 -4.32
C HIS A 48 7.97 -5.51 -5.02
N GLY A 49 7.05 -5.36 -5.97
CA GLY A 49 6.82 -4.07 -6.65
C GLY A 49 6.29 -2.97 -5.72
N PHE A 50 5.65 -3.32 -4.59
CA PHE A 50 5.28 -2.32 -3.57
C PHE A 50 6.52 -1.67 -2.96
N ALA A 51 7.46 -2.48 -2.47
CA ALA A 51 8.70 -1.99 -1.86
C ALA A 51 9.54 -1.18 -2.86
N GLN A 52 9.63 -1.63 -4.11
CA GLN A 52 10.30 -0.88 -5.19
C GLN A 52 9.63 0.47 -5.50
N GLY A 53 8.33 0.57 -5.26
CA GLY A 53 7.55 1.81 -5.39
C GLY A 53 7.59 2.71 -4.15
N GLY A 54 8.34 2.35 -3.11
CA GLY A 54 8.39 3.10 -1.85
C GLY A 54 7.21 2.82 -0.92
N PHE A 55 6.48 1.72 -1.10
CA PHE A 55 5.38 1.28 -0.23
C PHE A 55 5.79 0.02 0.53
N GLU A 56 5.98 0.14 1.83
CA GLU A 56 6.40 -0.98 2.68
C GLU A 56 5.19 -1.52 3.43
N ILE A 57 4.85 -2.80 3.21
CA ILE A 57 3.77 -3.44 3.97
C ILE A 57 4.34 -3.80 5.34
N THR A 58 3.99 -3.04 6.36
CA THR A 58 4.54 -3.16 7.72
C THR A 58 3.66 -4.00 8.66
N GLY A 59 2.45 -4.35 8.22
CA GLY A 59 1.54 -5.17 9.01
C GLY A 59 0.46 -5.83 8.16
N VAL A 60 0.09 -7.06 8.53
CA VAL A 60 -1.00 -7.82 7.91
C VAL A 60 -1.99 -8.23 8.99
N PHE A 61 -3.28 -8.02 8.74
CA PHE A 61 -4.35 -8.27 9.70
C PHE A 61 -5.42 -9.20 9.12
N ASP A 62 -5.90 -10.14 9.91
CA ASP A 62 -7.05 -10.99 9.59
C ASP A 62 -7.83 -11.31 10.86
N ASN A 63 -9.08 -11.74 10.74
CA ASN A 63 -9.93 -12.12 11.87
C ASN A 63 -10.08 -13.65 12.01
N ASP A 64 -9.48 -14.41 11.10
CA ASP A 64 -9.48 -15.87 11.13
C ASP A 64 -8.43 -16.39 12.13
N PRO A 65 -8.83 -17.01 13.25
CA PRO A 65 -7.90 -17.54 14.24
C PRO A 65 -6.92 -18.58 13.69
N ALA A 66 -7.29 -19.25 12.59
CA ALA A 66 -6.40 -20.21 11.94
C ALA A 66 -5.23 -19.52 11.22
N LYS A 67 -5.39 -18.27 10.78
CA LYS A 67 -4.36 -17.50 10.08
C LYS A 67 -3.55 -16.61 11.00
N ILE A 68 -4.15 -16.12 12.09
CA ILE A 68 -3.44 -15.28 13.06
C ILE A 68 -2.23 -16.05 13.61
N GLY A 69 -1.07 -15.40 13.63
CA GLY A 69 0.21 -15.99 14.01
C GLY A 69 0.94 -16.74 12.89
N GLN A 70 0.34 -16.89 11.70
CA GLN A 70 1.06 -17.39 10.53
C GLN A 70 1.92 -16.30 9.88
N LEU A 71 2.91 -16.72 9.10
CA LEU A 71 3.79 -15.83 8.34
C LEU A 71 3.36 -15.74 6.87
N ILE A 72 3.43 -14.53 6.33
CA ILE A 72 3.37 -14.24 4.90
C ILE A 72 4.67 -13.56 4.52
N GLY A 73 5.59 -14.31 3.94
CA GLY A 73 6.98 -13.88 3.85
C GLY A 73 7.54 -13.70 5.27
N ASP A 74 8.01 -12.50 5.57
CA ASP A 74 8.55 -12.14 6.90
C ASP A 74 7.51 -11.43 7.80
N LEU A 75 6.27 -11.26 7.32
CA LEU A 75 5.22 -10.54 8.04
C LEU A 75 4.33 -11.51 8.83
N LEU A 76 4.19 -11.25 10.12
CA LEU A 76 3.26 -11.98 10.99
C LEU A 76 1.83 -11.48 10.78
N VAL A 77 0.89 -12.39 10.55
CA VAL A 77 -0.54 -12.07 10.53
C VAL A 77 -1.00 -11.78 11.96
N GLN A 78 -1.43 -10.55 12.19
CA GLN A 78 -1.92 -10.06 13.47
C GLN A 78 -3.45 -10.14 13.52
N ASP A 79 -3.98 -10.18 14.74
CA ASP A 79 -5.42 -10.05 14.95
C ASP A 79 -5.87 -8.64 14.54
N VAL A 80 -6.95 -8.57 13.78
CA VAL A 80 -7.56 -7.31 13.36
C VAL A 80 -7.94 -6.40 14.54
N ASP A 81 -8.11 -6.94 15.75
CA ASP A 81 -8.39 -6.13 16.95
C ASP A 81 -7.20 -5.23 17.36
N LEU A 82 -5.99 -5.50 16.85
CA LEU A 82 -4.80 -4.65 17.06
C LEU A 82 -4.64 -3.56 15.98
N LEU A 83 -5.57 -3.47 15.02
CA LEU A 83 -5.47 -2.62 13.84
C LEU A 83 -5.34 -1.14 14.22
N GLU A 84 -6.28 -0.59 14.98
CA GLU A 84 -6.33 0.83 15.34
C GLU A 84 -5.09 1.22 16.14
N GLN A 85 -4.70 0.38 17.11
CA GLN A 85 -3.50 0.60 17.91
C GLN A 85 -2.26 0.70 17.02
N THR A 86 -2.13 -0.22 16.05
CA THR A 86 -0.97 -0.27 15.16
C THR A 86 -0.94 0.93 14.22
N VAL A 87 -2.08 1.27 13.62
CA VAL A 87 -2.22 2.42 12.72
C VAL A 87 -1.86 3.72 13.43
N CYS A 88 -2.43 3.96 14.62
CA CYS A 88 -2.18 5.17 15.40
C CYS A 88 -0.72 5.26 15.87
N SER A 89 -0.17 4.18 16.45
CA SER A 89 1.19 4.20 17.01
C SER A 89 2.25 4.43 15.94
N ASN A 90 2.05 3.83 14.76
CA ASN A 90 2.99 3.89 13.64
C ASN A 90 2.66 5.00 12.63
N HIS A 91 1.65 5.84 12.91
CA HIS A 91 1.22 6.96 12.06
C HIS A 91 0.94 6.53 10.60
N ILE A 92 0.30 5.37 10.44
CA ILE A 92 0.07 4.76 9.13
C ILE A 92 -1.08 5.49 8.43
N ARG A 93 -0.83 5.99 7.23
CA ARG A 93 -1.82 6.76 6.45
C ARG A 93 -2.39 6.01 5.24
N ILE A 94 -1.81 4.87 4.91
CA ILE A 94 -2.14 4.08 3.71
C ILE A 94 -2.52 2.66 4.13
N ALA A 95 -3.63 2.15 3.60
CA ALA A 95 -4.09 0.79 3.83
C ALA A 95 -4.47 0.09 2.53
N ILE A 96 -4.31 -1.23 2.49
CA ILE A 96 -4.81 -2.11 1.44
C ILE A 96 -5.92 -2.98 2.02
N ILE A 97 -7.08 -3.00 1.38
CA ILE A 97 -8.21 -3.85 1.74
C ILE A 97 -8.33 -4.98 0.72
N ALA A 98 -8.07 -6.21 1.18
CA ALA A 98 -8.15 -7.44 0.41
C ALA A 98 -9.15 -8.45 1.05
N VAL A 99 -10.22 -7.93 1.66
CA VAL A 99 -11.29 -8.72 2.29
C VAL A 99 -12.51 -8.85 1.37
N PRO A 100 -13.43 -9.81 1.63
CA PRO A 100 -14.69 -9.92 0.90
C PRO A 100 -15.54 -8.65 0.98
N ALA A 101 -16.35 -8.37 -0.05
CA ALA A 101 -17.19 -7.17 -0.14
C ALA A 101 -18.05 -6.90 1.12
N ARG A 102 -18.59 -7.95 1.74
CA ARG A 102 -19.45 -7.87 2.93
C ARG A 102 -18.76 -7.26 4.17
N THR A 103 -17.43 -7.39 4.28
CA THR A 103 -16.66 -6.87 5.42
C THR A 103 -15.87 -5.61 5.08
N ALA A 104 -15.73 -5.27 3.79
CA ALA A 104 -14.87 -4.18 3.34
C ALA A 104 -15.26 -2.81 3.90
N GLN A 105 -16.55 -2.50 4.02
CA GLN A 105 -17.00 -1.24 4.59
C GLN A 105 -16.61 -1.10 6.06
N ALA A 106 -16.89 -2.12 6.89
CA ALA A 106 -16.57 -2.08 8.31
C ALA A 106 -15.06 -1.94 8.55
N VAL A 107 -14.22 -2.58 7.73
CA VAL A 107 -12.77 -2.40 7.77
C VAL A 107 -12.39 -0.98 7.38
N ALA A 108 -13.00 -0.42 6.32
CA ALA A 108 -12.72 0.95 5.89
C ALA A 108 -13.07 1.97 6.99
N ASP A 109 -14.22 1.81 7.65
CA ASP A 109 -14.64 2.69 8.75
C ASP A 109 -13.61 2.70 9.88
N ARG A 110 -13.18 1.51 10.34
CA ARG A 110 -12.13 1.37 11.38
C ARG A 110 -10.81 2.02 10.98
N LEU A 111 -10.39 1.86 9.72
CA LEU A 111 -9.16 2.48 9.21
C LEU A 111 -9.26 4.00 9.20
N VAL A 112 -10.39 4.54 8.76
CA VAL A 112 -10.64 5.98 8.70
C VAL A 112 -10.65 6.57 10.12
N ASP A 113 -11.33 5.91 11.06
CA ASP A 113 -11.36 6.32 12.47
C ASP A 113 -9.97 6.30 13.12
N ALA A 114 -9.10 5.36 12.71
CA ALA A 114 -7.71 5.29 13.12
C ALA A 114 -6.78 6.30 12.43
N GLY A 115 -7.29 7.10 11.48
CA GLY A 115 -6.53 8.17 10.81
C GLY A 115 -5.95 7.82 9.43
N VAL A 116 -6.35 6.70 8.82
CA VAL A 116 -5.97 6.37 7.44
C VAL A 116 -6.64 7.33 6.47
N THR A 117 -5.85 7.91 5.56
CA THR A 117 -6.32 8.89 4.57
C THR A 117 -6.29 8.35 3.14
N ALA A 118 -5.67 7.20 2.90
CA ALA A 118 -5.59 6.56 1.59
C ALA A 118 -5.84 5.05 1.67
N ILE A 119 -6.74 4.54 0.84
CA ILE A 119 -7.13 3.14 0.80
C ILE A 119 -7.02 2.60 -0.62
N LEU A 120 -6.31 1.50 -0.81
CA LEU A 120 -6.34 0.68 -2.02
C LEU A 120 -7.27 -0.51 -1.77
N SER A 121 -8.45 -0.53 -2.39
CA SER A 121 -9.45 -1.58 -2.22
C SER A 121 -9.43 -2.56 -3.38
N TYR A 122 -9.24 -3.83 -3.09
CA TYR A 122 -9.49 -4.94 -4.00
C TYR A 122 -10.89 -5.55 -3.82
N ALA A 123 -11.66 -5.07 -2.85
CA ALA A 123 -13.01 -5.57 -2.61
C ALA A 123 -13.95 -5.11 -3.75
N PRO A 124 -14.80 -5.99 -4.30
CA PRO A 124 -15.72 -5.65 -5.38
C PRO A 124 -16.96 -4.91 -4.84
N THR A 125 -16.74 -3.79 -4.16
CA THR A 125 -17.78 -2.94 -3.58
C THR A 125 -17.29 -1.51 -3.45
N THR A 126 -18.22 -0.56 -3.52
CA THR A 126 -17.92 0.86 -3.27
C THR A 126 -17.94 1.13 -1.76
N LEU A 127 -16.85 1.70 -1.27
CA LEU A 127 -16.69 2.15 0.11
C LEU A 127 -17.26 3.56 0.27
N ARG A 128 -18.00 3.78 1.35
CA ARG A 128 -18.46 5.10 1.78
C ARG A 128 -17.45 5.62 2.78
N VAL A 129 -16.69 6.64 2.40
CA VAL A 129 -15.70 7.28 3.27
C VAL A 129 -15.86 8.80 3.20
N PRO A 130 -15.39 9.55 4.22
CA PRO A 130 -15.37 11.01 4.17
C PRO A 130 -14.54 11.55 2.99
N ASP A 131 -14.86 12.75 2.50
CA ASP A 131 -14.24 13.36 1.30
C ASP A 131 -12.70 13.51 1.39
N GLN A 132 -12.17 13.61 2.61
CA GLN A 132 -10.73 13.70 2.89
C GLN A 132 -9.99 12.38 2.68
N VAL A 133 -10.69 11.25 2.58
CA VAL A 133 -10.12 9.91 2.41
C VAL A 133 -10.15 9.54 0.93
N ARG A 134 -8.98 9.21 0.37
CA ARG A 134 -8.86 8.79 -1.03
C ARG A 134 -8.96 7.28 -1.12
N VAL A 135 -9.89 6.80 -1.94
CA VAL A 135 -10.02 5.35 -2.24
C VAL A 135 -9.68 5.10 -3.69
N GLN A 136 -8.82 4.11 -3.93
CA GLN A 136 -8.54 3.57 -5.26
C GLN A 136 -9.01 2.14 -5.34
N TYR A 137 -9.77 1.80 -6.39
CA TYR A 137 -10.31 0.47 -6.58
C TYR A 137 -9.48 -0.30 -7.62
N VAL A 138 -9.13 -1.53 -7.28
CA VAL A 138 -8.46 -2.45 -8.20
C VAL A 138 -9.44 -3.53 -8.61
N ASP A 139 -9.98 -3.40 -9.82
CA ASP A 139 -10.80 -4.41 -10.47
C ASP A 139 -10.13 -4.91 -11.75
N PRO A 140 -9.43 -6.06 -11.70
CA PRO A 140 -8.82 -6.67 -12.89
C PRO A 140 -9.85 -7.06 -13.95
N VAL A 141 -11.07 -7.44 -13.55
CA VAL A 141 -12.13 -7.88 -14.47
C VAL A 141 -12.64 -6.69 -15.27
N ALA A 142 -12.93 -5.56 -14.62
CA ALA A 142 -13.31 -4.33 -15.31
C ALA A 142 -12.22 -3.87 -16.29
N LYS A 143 -10.95 -3.98 -15.91
CA LYS A 143 -9.82 -3.69 -16.82
C LYS A 143 -9.79 -4.62 -18.02
N LEU A 144 -10.00 -5.92 -17.83
CA LEU A 144 -10.06 -6.90 -18.92
C LEU A 144 -11.25 -6.66 -19.84
N GLN A 145 -12.42 -6.35 -19.31
CA GLN A 145 -13.61 -5.99 -20.10
C GLN A 145 -13.36 -4.74 -20.96
N HIS A 146 -12.70 -3.73 -20.39
CA HIS A 146 -12.30 -2.53 -21.12
C HIS A 146 -11.30 -2.87 -22.23
N MET A 147 -10.30 -3.71 -21.98
CA MET A 147 -9.36 -4.15 -23.02
C MET A 147 -10.08 -4.97 -24.11
N ALA A 148 -11.00 -5.85 -23.74
CA ALA A 148 -11.76 -6.68 -24.67
C ALA A 148 -12.63 -5.86 -25.64
N TYR A 149 -13.13 -4.68 -25.22
CA TYR A 149 -13.82 -3.77 -26.13
C TYR A 149 -12.97 -3.37 -27.35
N TYR A 150 -11.66 -3.20 -27.16
CA TYR A 150 -10.72 -2.86 -28.23
C TYR A 150 -10.23 -4.07 -29.04
N LEU A 151 -10.49 -5.30 -28.57
CA LEU A 151 -10.14 -6.53 -29.28
C LEU A 151 -11.19 -6.94 -30.33
N ARG A 152 -12.12 -6.04 -30.70
CA ARG A 152 -13.08 -6.29 -31.77
C ARG A 152 -12.33 -6.59 -33.08
N THR A 153 -12.34 -7.87 -33.44
CA THR A 153 -12.14 -8.37 -34.81
C THR A 153 -13.48 -8.35 -35.52
#